data_AF-A0A922VHL2-F1
#
_entry.id   AF-A0A922VHL2-F1
#
_cell.length_a   1.000
_cell.length_b   1.000
_cell.length_c   1.000
_cell.angle_alpha   90.00
_cell.angle_beta   90.00
_cell.angle_gamma   90.00
#
_symmetry.space_group_name_H-M   'P 1'
#
loop_
_entity.id
_entity.type
_entity.pdbx_description
1 polymer ?
#
loop_
_entity_poly.entity_id
_entity_poly.type
_entity_poly.pdbx_seq_one_letter_code
_entity_poly.pdbx_strand_id
1 'polypeptide(L)'
;MTALPYPALHVSHGGIWVAADTTRSPSRGEAIRMAADTPMILLNAPLVAQRLGYAELSGLDLLELFAFLYPARFMVPTARGLAAATGLAPPGRDADVAAFLRVATERLLAAASGDWPEREGAWTSLQTLARLRWSWAPLLAGRIAKPEKGEAFLFTRLPEWSDTAPRPAPRTVTLNPGEARSRLALLTGEQAEQRPGQRAFADAACAAFAPRDRRDAPQLVLAEAGTGIGKTLGYLAPASLWAQRAGGAVWVSTFTKTLQRQLAQETQRLFPDPAIRRAKVVTRKGRENYACLLNLEDALQGGFAGRAAILAQLVARWAGYTADGDMVGGD
;
A
#
# COMPACT_ATOMS: atom_id res chain seq x y z
N MET A 1 33.23 -7.41 2.38
CA MET A 1 31.97 -7.75 3.07
C MET A 1 32.06 -9.22 3.43
N THR A 2 31.93 -9.56 4.70
CA THR A 2 31.82 -10.96 5.14
C THR A 2 30.53 -11.55 4.56
N ALA A 3 30.63 -12.70 3.90
CA ALA A 3 29.47 -13.42 3.37
C ALA A 3 28.47 -13.70 4.50
N LEU A 4 27.17 -13.65 4.19
CA LEU A 4 26.14 -13.97 5.17
C LEU A 4 26.32 -15.39 5.72
N PRO A 5 26.38 -15.60 7.05
CA PRO A 5 26.63 -16.91 7.65
C PRO A 5 25.40 -17.83 7.61
N TYR A 6 24.24 -17.31 7.21
CA TYR A 6 22.98 -18.05 7.23
C TYR A 6 22.67 -18.68 5.87
N PRO A 7 22.26 -19.96 5.84
CA PRO A 7 21.76 -20.58 4.63
C PRO A 7 20.38 -20.04 4.28
N ALA A 8 19.99 -20.14 3.01
CA ALA A 8 18.64 -19.84 2.55
C ALA A 8 17.89 -21.12 2.16
N LEU A 9 16.60 -21.16 2.45
CA LEU A 9 15.73 -22.29 2.13
C LEU A 9 14.59 -21.85 1.22
N HIS A 10 14.45 -22.55 0.09
CA HIS A 10 13.34 -22.41 -0.83
C HIS A 10 12.60 -23.74 -0.95
N VAL A 11 11.27 -23.68 -0.87
CA VAL A 11 10.39 -24.85 -1.02
C VAL A 11 9.30 -24.49 -1.99
N SER A 12 9.17 -25.26 -3.07
CA SER A 12 8.12 -25.12 -4.08
C SER A 12 7.46 -26.48 -4.37
N HIS A 13 6.54 -26.54 -5.32
CA HIS A 13 6.00 -27.81 -5.80
C HIS A 13 7.05 -28.63 -6.57
N GLY A 14 8.08 -27.98 -7.11
CA GLY A 14 9.14 -28.62 -7.89
C GLY A 14 10.30 -29.18 -7.06
N GLY A 15 10.39 -28.85 -5.78
CA GLY A 15 11.49 -29.32 -4.92
C GLY A 15 11.77 -28.47 -3.69
N ILE A 16 12.84 -28.85 -3.01
CA ILE A 16 13.36 -28.20 -1.80
C ILE A 16 14.83 -27.90 -2.06
N TRP A 17 15.23 -26.64 -1.90
CA TRP A 17 16.62 -26.22 -2.11
C TRP A 17 17.12 -25.44 -0.92
N VAL A 18 18.34 -25.78 -0.50
CA VAL A 18 19.08 -25.05 0.54
C VAL A 18 20.36 -24.53 -0.07
N ALA A 19 20.59 -23.22 0.03
CA ALA A 19 21.82 -22.59 -0.40
C ALA A 19 22.63 -22.14 0.82
N ALA A 20 23.85 -22.64 0.94
CA ALA A 20 24.91 -22.10 1.78
C ALA A 20 26.07 -21.72 0.83
N ASP A 21 27.27 -22.25 1.02
CA ASP A 21 28.37 -22.10 0.06
C ASP A 21 28.05 -22.72 -1.32
N THR A 22 27.26 -23.80 -1.31
CA THR A 22 26.69 -24.42 -2.50
C THR A 22 25.18 -24.63 -2.33
N THR A 23 24.47 -24.78 -3.45
CA THR A 23 23.05 -25.15 -3.45
C THR A 23 22.89 -26.66 -3.50
N ARG A 24 22.10 -27.21 -2.58
CA ARG A 24 21.75 -28.64 -2.54
C ARG A 24 20.23 -28.82 -2.50
N SER A 25 19.77 -30.02 -2.87
CA SER A 25 18.36 -30.40 -2.86
C SER A 25 18.08 -31.47 -1.80
N PRO A 26 17.92 -31.10 -0.51
CA PRO A 26 17.69 -32.07 0.55
C PRO A 26 16.28 -32.69 0.48
N SER A 27 16.12 -33.82 1.15
CA SER A 27 14.79 -34.36 1.47
C SER A 27 14.02 -33.42 2.41
N ARG A 28 12.71 -33.61 2.51
CA ARG A 28 11.86 -32.83 3.43
C ARG A 28 12.32 -32.94 4.89
N GLY A 29 12.62 -34.16 5.36
CA GLY A 29 13.07 -34.39 6.74
C GLY A 29 14.41 -33.73 7.04
N GLU A 30 15.33 -33.76 6.08
CA GLU A 30 16.61 -33.04 6.19
C GLU A 30 16.42 -31.53 6.25
N ALA A 31 15.56 -30.96 5.39
CA ALA A 31 15.29 -29.53 5.40
C ALA A 31 14.68 -29.05 6.73
N ILE A 32 13.74 -29.84 7.29
CA ILE A 32 13.15 -29.55 8.61
C ILE A 32 14.22 -29.56 9.71
N ARG A 33 15.09 -30.58 9.74
CA ARG A 33 16.20 -30.65 10.71
C ARG A 33 17.11 -29.44 10.60
N MET A 34 17.56 -29.11 9.39
CA MET A 34 18.44 -27.96 9.17
C MET A 34 17.79 -26.65 9.62
N ALA A 35 16.50 -26.46 9.35
CA ALA A 35 15.75 -25.27 9.76
C ALA A 35 15.55 -25.17 11.28
N ALA A 36 15.51 -26.29 11.99
CA ALA A 36 15.45 -26.33 13.45
C ALA A 36 16.82 -26.02 14.08
N ASP A 37 17.91 -26.48 13.46
CA ASP A 37 19.27 -26.34 13.99
C ASP A 37 19.89 -24.96 13.71
N THR A 38 19.56 -24.36 12.56
CA THR A 38 20.18 -23.12 12.10
C THR A 38 19.14 -22.14 11.55
N PRO A 39 19.14 -20.87 11.99
CA PRO A 39 18.28 -19.86 11.39
C PRO A 39 18.49 -19.77 9.88
N MET A 40 17.40 -19.88 9.12
CA MET A 40 17.43 -19.82 7.67
C MET A 40 16.88 -18.53 7.13
N ILE A 41 17.45 -18.05 6.02
CA ILE A 41 16.86 -17.01 5.17
C ILE A 41 15.68 -17.63 4.42
N LEU A 42 14.52 -17.00 4.56
CA LEU A 42 13.25 -17.47 4.01
C LEU A 42 12.58 -16.33 3.25
N LEU A 43 11.71 -16.69 2.33
CA LEU A 43 10.74 -15.77 1.75
C LEU A 43 9.36 -16.30 2.04
N ASN A 44 8.59 -15.60 2.88
CA ASN A 44 7.28 -16.04 3.36
C ASN A 44 7.39 -17.33 4.20
N ALA A 45 7.92 -17.19 5.42
CA ALA A 45 8.12 -18.29 6.35
C ALA A 45 6.85 -19.13 6.61
N PRO A 46 5.64 -18.53 6.77
CA PRO A 46 4.40 -19.32 6.87
C PRO A 46 4.13 -20.22 5.67
N LEU A 47 4.35 -19.72 4.45
CA LEU A 47 4.20 -20.52 3.23
C LEU A 47 5.23 -21.65 3.15
N VAL A 48 6.48 -21.38 3.54
CA VAL A 48 7.54 -22.40 3.59
C VAL A 48 7.19 -23.48 4.61
N ALA A 49 6.75 -23.10 5.82
CA ALA A 49 6.31 -24.00 6.87
C ALA A 49 5.17 -24.90 6.40
N GLN A 50 4.13 -24.31 5.81
CA GLN A 50 2.99 -25.02 5.25
C GLN A 50 3.43 -26.07 4.20
N ARG A 51 4.33 -25.70 3.28
CA ARG A 51 4.80 -26.62 2.23
C ARG A 51 5.67 -27.77 2.77
N LEU A 52 6.38 -27.54 3.86
CA LEU A 52 7.12 -28.58 4.57
C LEU A 52 6.22 -29.47 5.44
N GLY A 53 4.98 -29.05 5.70
CA GLY A 53 4.11 -29.70 6.68
C GLY A 53 4.61 -29.51 8.12
N TYR A 54 5.22 -28.35 8.40
CA TYR A 54 5.75 -27.98 9.71
C TYR A 54 4.89 -26.85 10.31
N ALA A 55 4.65 -26.89 11.63
CA ALA A 55 3.67 -26.01 12.27
C ALA A 55 4.05 -24.52 12.20
N GLU A 56 5.27 -24.19 12.60
CA GLU A 56 5.81 -22.84 12.54
C GLU A 56 7.31 -22.92 12.32
N LEU A 57 7.82 -22.06 11.45
CA LEU A 57 9.23 -22.06 11.06
C LEU A 57 9.81 -20.69 11.38
N SER A 58 10.67 -20.65 12.39
CA SER A 58 11.37 -19.43 12.80
C SER A 58 12.60 -19.23 11.93
N GLY A 59 12.85 -17.99 11.52
CA GLY A 59 13.99 -17.68 10.66
C GLY A 59 14.09 -16.20 10.32
N LEU A 60 14.87 -15.94 9.28
CA LEU A 60 15.12 -14.63 8.71
C LEU A 60 14.17 -14.45 7.51
N ASP A 61 12.91 -14.05 7.77
CA ASP A 61 11.93 -13.83 6.71
C ASP A 61 12.17 -12.50 5.97
N LEU A 62 12.48 -12.59 4.69
CA LEU A 62 12.73 -11.45 3.82
C LEU A 62 11.53 -10.52 3.64
N LEU A 63 10.30 -11.00 3.81
CA LEU A 63 9.12 -10.13 3.79
C LEU A 63 9.11 -9.18 4.99
N GLU A 64 9.56 -9.64 6.16
CA GLU A 64 9.65 -8.80 7.35
C GLU A 64 10.78 -7.78 7.23
N LEU A 65 11.95 -8.19 6.72
CA LEU A 65 13.06 -7.28 6.46
C LEU A 65 12.65 -6.21 5.45
N PHE A 66 11.98 -6.62 4.36
CA PHE A 66 11.48 -5.69 3.36
C PHE A 66 10.46 -4.70 3.95
N ALA A 67 9.47 -5.18 4.70
CA ALA A 67 8.47 -4.33 5.34
C ALA A 67 9.08 -3.35 6.37
N PHE A 68 10.15 -3.77 7.04
CA PHE A 68 10.89 -2.91 7.95
C PHE A 68 11.68 -1.80 7.22
N LEU A 69 12.40 -2.15 6.15
CA LEU A 69 13.24 -1.20 5.41
C LEU A 69 12.45 -0.26 4.50
N TYR A 70 11.38 -0.79 3.90
CA TYR A 70 10.55 -0.09 2.92
C TYR A 70 9.07 -0.12 3.35
N PRO A 71 8.72 0.48 4.51
CA PRO A 71 7.34 0.61 4.94
C PRO A 71 6.50 1.30 3.86
N ALA A 72 5.25 0.87 3.73
CA ALA A 72 4.29 1.38 2.75
C ALA A 72 4.72 1.28 1.27
N ARG A 73 5.68 0.40 0.94
CA ARG A 73 5.97 0.03 -0.45
C ARG A 73 5.40 -1.35 -0.76
N PHE A 74 4.67 -1.45 -1.86
CA PHE A 74 4.17 -2.74 -2.33
C PHE A 74 5.30 -3.60 -2.95
N MET A 75 5.30 -4.89 -2.60
CA MET A 75 6.11 -5.92 -3.25
C MET A 75 5.29 -7.20 -3.37
N VAL A 76 5.30 -7.80 -4.56
CA VAL A 76 4.72 -9.14 -4.74
C VAL A 76 5.55 -10.15 -3.93
N PRO A 77 4.98 -10.96 -3.02
CA PRO A 77 5.72 -11.82 -2.09
C PRO A 77 6.25 -13.10 -2.76
N THR A 78 7.04 -12.93 -3.82
CA THR A 78 7.66 -13.99 -4.62
C THR A 78 9.12 -13.63 -4.93
N ALA A 79 9.94 -14.60 -5.30
CA ALA A 79 11.35 -14.34 -5.63
C ALA A 79 11.48 -13.32 -6.78
N ARG A 80 10.59 -13.38 -7.78
CA ARG A 80 10.55 -12.40 -8.88
C ARG A 80 10.12 -11.01 -8.39
N GLY A 81 9.13 -10.93 -7.49
CA GLY A 81 8.72 -9.66 -6.89
C GLY A 81 9.82 -9.02 -6.05
N LEU A 82 10.54 -9.82 -5.26
CA LEU A 82 11.71 -9.37 -4.52
C LEU A 82 12.84 -8.92 -5.45
N ALA A 83 13.07 -9.63 -6.56
CA ALA A 83 14.06 -9.24 -7.57
C ALA A 83 13.73 -7.86 -8.17
N ALA A 84 12.46 -7.64 -8.54
CA ALA A 84 12.00 -6.35 -9.02
C ALA A 84 12.18 -5.24 -7.97
N ALA A 85 11.82 -5.50 -6.71
CA ALA A 85 11.93 -4.51 -5.64
C ALA A 85 13.39 -4.18 -5.24
N THR A 86 14.32 -5.11 -5.45
CA THR A 86 15.75 -4.93 -5.14
C THR A 86 16.61 -4.54 -6.34
N GLY A 87 16.03 -4.51 -7.54
CA GLY A 87 16.75 -4.27 -8.80
C GLY A 87 17.73 -5.39 -9.17
N LEU A 88 17.45 -6.63 -8.75
CA LEU A 88 18.26 -7.81 -9.06
C LEU A 88 17.66 -8.58 -10.25
N ALA A 89 18.51 -9.37 -10.93
CA ALA A 89 18.02 -10.31 -11.94
C ALA A 89 17.17 -11.40 -11.26
N PRO A 90 15.95 -11.70 -11.77
CA PRO A 90 15.13 -12.75 -11.19
C PRO A 90 15.76 -14.14 -11.44
N PRO A 91 15.61 -15.09 -10.50
CA PRO A 91 16.07 -16.45 -10.72
C PRO A 91 15.34 -17.09 -11.90
N GLY A 92 16.09 -17.76 -12.78
CA GLY A 92 15.54 -18.41 -13.97
C GLY A 92 14.86 -19.75 -13.70
N ARG A 93 15.26 -20.45 -12.63
CA ARG A 93 14.71 -21.74 -12.19
C ARG A 93 14.50 -21.75 -10.69
N ASP A 94 13.61 -22.64 -10.21
CA ASP A 94 13.35 -22.82 -8.78
C ASP A 94 14.62 -23.19 -7.98
N ALA A 95 15.51 -23.98 -8.57
CA ALA A 95 16.78 -24.37 -7.95
C ALA A 95 17.72 -23.17 -7.68
N ASP A 96 17.55 -22.07 -8.41
CA ASP A 96 18.37 -20.87 -8.27
C ASP A 96 17.80 -19.91 -7.19
N VAL A 97 16.56 -20.13 -6.74
CA VAL A 97 15.87 -19.22 -5.82
C VAL A 97 16.56 -19.15 -4.46
N ALA A 98 16.98 -20.27 -3.87
CA ALA A 98 17.63 -20.26 -2.56
C ALA A 98 18.92 -19.42 -2.57
N ALA A 99 19.77 -19.59 -3.60
CA ALA A 99 20.97 -18.78 -3.77
C ALA A 99 20.62 -17.29 -3.98
N PHE A 100 19.61 -17.01 -4.80
CA PHE A 100 19.10 -15.65 -5.01
C PHE A 100 18.65 -14.99 -3.70
N LEU A 101 17.98 -15.70 -2.78
CA LEU A 101 17.55 -15.12 -1.49
C LEU A 101 18.73 -14.62 -0.65
N ARG A 102 19.89 -15.29 -0.70
CA ARG A 102 21.11 -14.80 0.00
C ARG A 102 21.60 -13.48 -0.62
N VAL A 103 21.66 -13.41 -1.95
CA VAL A 103 22.05 -12.18 -2.67
C VAL A 103 21.08 -11.04 -2.40
N ALA A 104 19.77 -11.31 -2.41
CA ALA A 104 18.75 -10.33 -2.08
C ALA A 104 18.87 -9.84 -0.62
N THR A 105 19.20 -10.73 0.31
CA THR A 105 19.46 -10.36 1.71
C THR A 105 20.63 -9.39 1.81
N GLU A 106 21.75 -9.68 1.14
CA GLU A 106 22.92 -8.78 1.16
C GLU A 106 22.57 -7.40 0.58
N ARG A 107 21.79 -7.35 -0.50
CA ARG A 107 21.32 -6.09 -1.09
C ARG A 107 20.47 -5.28 -0.11
N LEU A 108 19.54 -5.91 0.60
CA LEU A 108 18.69 -5.24 1.59
C LEU A 108 19.50 -4.74 2.79
N LEU A 109 20.43 -5.55 3.32
CA LEU A 109 21.28 -5.16 4.43
C LEU A 109 22.27 -4.04 4.05
N ALA A 110 22.73 -4.02 2.79
CA ALA A 110 23.53 -2.92 2.27
C ALA A 110 22.72 -1.62 2.22
N ALA A 111 21.46 -1.66 1.78
CA ALA A 111 20.58 -0.49 1.77
C ALA A 111 20.37 0.09 3.18
N ALA A 112 20.23 -0.77 4.20
CA ALA A 112 20.10 -0.36 5.60
C ALA A 112 21.34 0.34 6.18
N SER A 113 22.48 0.25 5.51
CA SER A 113 23.74 0.87 5.95
C SER A 113 23.93 2.29 5.39
N GLY A 114 23.09 2.71 4.44
CA GLY A 114 23.13 4.04 3.85
C GLY A 114 22.10 4.99 4.47
N ASP A 115 21.93 6.14 3.82
CA ASP A 115 20.76 6.99 4.01
C ASP A 115 19.71 6.63 2.95
N TRP A 116 18.50 6.28 3.40
CA TRP A 116 17.41 5.87 2.50
C TRP A 116 16.11 6.59 2.89
N PRO A 117 15.14 6.72 1.95
CA PRO A 117 13.98 7.59 2.17
C PRO A 117 13.15 7.23 3.41
N GLU A 118 13.04 5.93 3.73
CA GLU A 118 12.28 5.42 4.86
C GLU A 118 13.11 5.15 6.12
N ARG A 119 14.28 5.80 6.23
CA ARG A 119 15.19 5.65 7.38
C ARG A 119 14.61 6.14 8.68
N GLU A 120 13.80 7.19 8.63
CA GLU A 120 13.25 7.82 9.83
C GLU A 120 12.51 6.81 10.73
N GLY A 121 12.80 6.84 12.02
CA GLY A 121 12.22 5.96 13.03
C GLY A 121 12.74 4.52 13.00
N ALA A 122 13.60 4.15 12.03
CA ALA A 122 14.09 2.77 11.89
C ALA A 122 14.99 2.38 13.05
N TRP A 123 15.86 3.29 13.50
CA TRP A 123 16.75 3.03 14.63
C TRP A 123 15.97 2.78 15.92
N THR A 124 15.00 3.65 16.23
CA THR A 124 14.15 3.53 17.43
C THR A 124 13.33 2.25 17.41
N SER A 125 12.71 1.94 16.26
CA SER A 125 11.95 0.69 16.06
C SER A 125 12.84 -0.55 16.24
N LEU A 126 14.08 -0.50 15.72
CA LEU A 126 15.06 -1.58 15.84
C LEU A 126 15.42 -1.87 17.30
N GLN A 127 15.53 -0.85 18.17
CA GLN A 127 15.80 -1.07 19.60
C GLN A 127 14.69 -1.88 20.27
N THR A 128 13.43 -1.57 19.96
CA THR A 128 12.29 -2.34 20.48
C THR A 128 12.22 -3.74 19.89
N LEU A 129 12.42 -3.87 18.58
CA LEU A 129 12.47 -5.16 17.88
C LEU A 129 13.59 -6.06 18.41
N ALA A 130 14.74 -5.50 18.79
CA ALA A 130 15.82 -6.25 19.42
C ALA A 130 15.42 -6.82 20.79
N ARG A 131 14.71 -6.06 21.63
CA ARG A 131 14.16 -6.54 22.92
C ARG A 131 13.11 -7.64 22.71
N LEU A 132 12.34 -7.54 21.64
CA LEU A 132 11.38 -8.57 21.20
C LEU A 132 12.04 -9.78 20.53
N ARG A 133 13.38 -9.81 20.42
CA ARG A 133 14.17 -10.89 19.79
C ARG A 133 13.80 -11.13 18.32
N TRP A 134 13.49 -10.06 17.58
CA TRP A 134 13.27 -10.15 16.14
C TRP A 134 14.54 -10.65 15.43
N SER A 135 14.42 -11.70 14.61
CA SER A 135 15.56 -12.42 14.02
C SER A 135 16.52 -11.54 13.22
N TRP A 136 16.02 -10.48 12.58
CA TRP A 136 16.84 -9.54 11.80
C TRP A 136 17.59 -8.51 12.66
N ALA A 137 17.19 -8.32 13.92
CA ALA A 137 17.71 -7.25 14.74
C ALA A 137 19.25 -7.32 14.93
N PRO A 138 19.87 -8.49 15.19
CA PRO A 138 21.33 -8.59 15.29
C PRO A 138 22.07 -8.25 14.00
N LEU A 139 21.47 -8.52 12.84
CA LEU A 139 22.07 -8.26 11.53
C LEU A 139 21.96 -6.78 11.10
N LEU A 140 20.94 -6.08 11.60
CA LEU A 140 20.73 -4.65 11.40
C LEU A 140 21.42 -3.79 12.45
N ALA A 141 21.73 -4.36 13.62
CA ALA A 141 22.49 -3.70 14.67
C ALA A 141 23.85 -3.24 14.11
N GLY A 142 24.18 -1.97 14.31
CA GLY A 142 25.40 -1.35 13.79
C GLY A 142 25.35 -0.94 12.31
N ARG A 143 24.33 -1.35 11.54
CA ARG A 143 24.09 -0.84 10.17
C ARG A 143 23.27 0.43 10.17
N ILE A 144 22.26 0.47 11.04
CA ILE A 144 21.41 1.65 11.19
C ILE A 144 22.02 2.55 12.25
N ALA A 145 22.53 3.71 11.83
CA ALA A 145 23.11 4.69 12.75
C ALA A 145 22.06 5.31 13.67
N LYS A 146 22.44 5.62 14.91
CA LYS A 146 21.59 6.37 15.83
C LYS A 146 21.34 7.78 15.26
N PRO A 147 20.10 8.28 15.24
CA PRO A 147 19.82 9.64 14.79
C PRO A 147 20.42 10.66 15.76
N GLU A 148 20.88 11.80 15.24
CA GLU A 148 21.44 12.90 16.05
C GLU A 148 20.39 13.56 16.95
N LYS A 149 19.15 13.64 16.46
CA LYS A 149 17.98 14.17 17.17
C LYS A 149 16.98 13.05 17.43
N GLY A 150 16.18 13.19 18.48
CA GLY A 150 15.04 12.29 18.70
C GLY A 150 14.08 12.36 17.52
N GLU A 151 13.71 11.19 16.98
CA GLU A 151 12.75 11.09 15.90
C GLU A 151 11.33 11.05 16.48
N ALA A 152 10.40 11.80 15.88
CA ALA A 152 9.03 11.86 16.37
C ALA A 152 8.33 10.50 16.23
N PHE A 153 7.70 10.02 17.29
CA PHE A 153 6.91 8.79 17.28
C PHE A 153 5.61 9.00 16.48
N LEU A 154 5.05 7.91 15.94
CA LEU A 154 3.84 7.96 15.08
C LEU A 154 2.74 8.85 15.67
N PHE A 155 2.32 8.61 16.91
CA PHE A 155 1.21 9.33 17.53
C PHE A 155 1.51 10.80 17.84
N THR A 156 2.78 11.19 17.89
CA THR A 156 3.17 12.61 18.02
C THR A 156 3.10 13.38 16.70
N ARG A 157 3.05 12.68 15.56
CA ARG A 157 2.91 13.31 14.22
C ARG A 157 1.48 13.40 13.74
N LEU A 158 0.58 12.62 14.34
CA LEU A 158 -0.82 12.60 13.91
C LEU A 158 -1.43 13.99 14.15
N PRO A 159 -2.14 14.56 13.16
CA PRO A 159 -2.80 15.82 13.35
C PRO A 159 -3.89 15.67 14.42
N GLU A 160 -3.99 16.64 15.33
CA GLU A 160 -5.12 16.69 16.24
C GLU A 160 -6.41 16.84 15.44
N TRP A 161 -7.32 15.88 15.63
CA TRP A 161 -8.66 15.96 15.08
C TRP A 161 -9.56 16.70 16.05
N SER A 162 -10.23 17.74 15.56
CA SER A 162 -11.25 18.47 16.29
C SER A 162 -12.53 18.52 15.48
N ASP A 163 -13.67 18.50 16.19
CA ASP A 163 -14.96 18.72 15.57
C ASP A 163 -15.02 20.14 15.01
N THR A 164 -15.27 20.23 13.70
CA THR A 164 -15.44 21.50 13.01
C THR A 164 -16.92 21.76 12.78
N ALA A 165 -17.31 23.04 12.72
CA ALA A 165 -18.68 23.41 12.43
C ALA A 165 -19.15 22.76 11.10
N PRO A 166 -20.40 22.28 11.02
CA PRO A 166 -20.93 21.71 9.80
C PRO A 166 -20.79 22.69 8.62
N ARG A 167 -20.40 22.17 7.46
CA ARG A 167 -20.33 22.99 6.24
C ARG A 167 -21.73 23.55 5.92
N PRO A 168 -21.82 24.79 5.40
CA PRO A 168 -23.09 25.34 4.97
C PRO A 168 -23.68 24.47 3.86
N ALA A 169 -25.01 24.54 3.71
CA ALA A 169 -25.70 23.86 2.62
C ALA A 169 -25.13 24.31 1.26
N PRO A 170 -24.96 23.41 0.27
CA PRO A 170 -24.53 23.77 -1.06
C PRO A 170 -25.47 24.80 -1.68
N ARG A 171 -24.91 25.78 -2.40
CA ARG A 171 -25.69 26.75 -3.17
C ARG A 171 -26.45 26.06 -4.29
N THR A 172 -27.68 26.50 -4.53
CA THR A 172 -28.45 26.10 -5.71
C THR A 172 -27.82 26.72 -6.95
N VAL A 173 -27.33 25.89 -7.86
CA VAL A 173 -26.71 26.32 -9.12
C VAL A 173 -27.27 25.49 -10.27
N THR A 174 -27.39 26.11 -11.43
CA THR A 174 -27.74 25.42 -12.69
C THR A 174 -26.48 25.31 -13.53
N LEU A 175 -26.16 24.10 -13.98
CA LEU A 175 -25.02 23.87 -14.87
C LEU A 175 -25.43 24.10 -16.33
N ASN A 176 -24.60 24.81 -17.10
CA ASN A 176 -24.75 24.87 -18.55
C ASN A 176 -24.04 23.64 -19.17
N PRO A 177 -24.72 22.83 -20.01
CA PRO A 177 -24.09 21.69 -20.69
C PRO A 177 -22.84 22.08 -21.49
N GLY A 178 -22.81 23.27 -22.09
CA GLY A 178 -21.62 23.81 -22.75
C GLY A 178 -20.40 23.89 -21.84
N GLU A 179 -20.57 24.34 -20.59
CA GLU A 179 -19.50 24.42 -19.60
C GLU A 179 -19.06 23.04 -19.13
N ALA A 180 -20.00 22.09 -18.99
CA ALA A 180 -19.68 20.71 -18.69
C ALA A 180 -18.86 20.06 -19.82
N ARG A 181 -19.17 20.36 -21.09
CA ARG A 181 -18.36 19.93 -22.24
C ARG A 181 -16.98 20.57 -22.25
N SER A 182 -16.87 21.87 -21.96
CA SER A 182 -15.56 22.53 -21.82
C SER A 182 -14.75 21.93 -20.68
N ARG A 183 -15.39 21.63 -19.55
CA ARG A 183 -14.76 20.93 -18.42
C ARG A 183 -14.31 19.53 -18.81
N LEU A 184 -15.15 18.77 -19.53
CA LEU A 184 -14.80 17.45 -20.05
C LEU A 184 -13.58 17.52 -20.98
N ALA A 185 -13.57 18.46 -21.92
CA ALA A 185 -12.45 18.65 -22.85
C ALA A 185 -11.13 18.94 -22.13
N LEU A 186 -11.16 19.78 -21.08
CA LEU A 186 -10.01 20.04 -20.21
C LEU A 186 -9.51 18.76 -19.52
N LEU A 187 -10.42 17.89 -19.06
CA LEU A 187 -10.06 16.64 -18.37
C LEU A 187 -9.57 15.54 -19.31
N THR A 188 -10.09 15.48 -20.52
CA THR A 188 -9.64 14.51 -21.53
C THR A 188 -8.30 14.90 -22.14
N GLY A 189 -8.03 16.21 -22.24
CA GLY A 189 -6.84 16.76 -22.90
C GLY A 189 -7.04 16.96 -24.41
N GLU A 190 -6.18 17.78 -25.02
CA GLU A 190 -6.30 18.20 -26.43
C GLU A 190 -6.05 17.07 -27.44
N GLN A 191 -5.30 16.04 -27.05
CA GLN A 191 -4.98 14.89 -27.90
C GLN A 191 -6.01 13.76 -27.81
N ALA A 192 -7.05 13.92 -26.98
CA ALA A 192 -8.05 12.88 -26.82
C ALA A 192 -8.99 12.81 -28.03
N GLU A 193 -9.28 11.59 -28.45
CA GLU A 193 -10.33 11.29 -29.42
C GLU A 193 -11.66 11.89 -28.96
N GLN A 194 -12.32 12.64 -29.86
CA GLN A 194 -13.64 13.18 -29.60
C GLN A 194 -14.68 12.06 -29.65
N ARG A 195 -15.29 11.76 -28.51
CA ARG A 195 -16.32 10.71 -28.37
C ARG A 195 -17.69 11.34 -28.20
N PRO A 196 -18.56 11.34 -29.24
CA PRO A 196 -19.89 11.94 -29.15
C PRO A 196 -20.72 11.38 -28.00
N GLY A 197 -20.65 10.06 -27.77
CA GLY A 197 -21.33 9.41 -26.65
C GLY A 197 -20.88 9.88 -25.27
N GLN A 198 -19.59 10.21 -25.10
CA GLN A 198 -19.07 10.75 -23.83
C GLN A 198 -19.62 12.16 -23.56
N ARG A 199 -19.67 13.00 -24.60
CA ARG A 199 -20.21 14.37 -24.53
C ARG A 199 -21.70 14.35 -24.22
N ALA A 200 -22.46 13.51 -24.92
CA ALA A 200 -23.89 13.32 -24.66
C ALA A 200 -24.15 12.81 -23.23
N PHE A 201 -23.30 11.89 -22.74
CA PHE A 201 -23.40 11.40 -21.37
C PHE A 201 -23.11 12.51 -20.34
N ALA A 202 -22.10 13.36 -20.57
CA ALA A 202 -21.81 14.51 -19.70
C ALA A 202 -22.93 15.55 -19.70
N ASP A 203 -23.52 15.81 -20.88
CA ASP A 203 -24.68 16.70 -21.01
C ASP A 203 -25.88 16.17 -20.20
N ALA A 204 -26.20 14.88 -20.36
CA ALA A 204 -27.27 14.23 -19.60
C ALA A 204 -27.00 14.25 -18.09
N ALA A 205 -25.75 14.01 -17.67
CA ALA A 205 -25.35 14.03 -16.26
C ALA A 205 -25.47 15.43 -15.61
N CYS A 206 -25.51 16.52 -16.38
CA CYS A 206 -25.78 17.86 -15.84
C CYS A 206 -27.14 17.95 -15.14
N ALA A 207 -28.15 17.25 -15.68
CA ALA A 207 -29.50 17.28 -15.13
C ALA A 207 -29.55 16.75 -13.69
N ALA A 208 -28.66 15.85 -13.28
CA ALA A 208 -28.58 15.33 -11.91
C ALA A 208 -28.23 16.41 -10.88
N PHE A 209 -27.66 17.52 -11.32
CA PHE A 209 -27.24 18.65 -10.48
C PHE A 209 -28.19 19.85 -10.55
N ALA A 210 -29.29 19.75 -11.32
CA ALA A 210 -30.28 20.80 -11.39
C ALA A 210 -31.07 20.93 -10.07
N PRO A 211 -31.67 22.10 -9.80
CA PRO A 211 -32.59 22.26 -8.68
C PRO A 211 -33.74 21.25 -8.76
N ARG A 212 -34.28 20.86 -7.60
CA ARG A 212 -35.47 19.99 -7.54
C ARG A 212 -36.71 20.79 -7.93
N ASP A 213 -37.50 20.28 -8.87
CA ASP A 213 -38.75 20.92 -9.30
C ASP A 213 -39.89 20.74 -8.28
N ARG A 214 -39.80 19.71 -7.43
CA ARG A 214 -40.83 19.38 -6.43
C ARG A 214 -40.22 19.14 -5.07
N ARG A 215 -40.93 19.60 -4.03
CA ARG A 215 -40.62 19.26 -2.64
C ARG A 215 -40.67 17.73 -2.48
N ASP A 216 -39.70 17.17 -1.78
CA ASP A 216 -39.56 15.74 -1.45
C ASP A 216 -39.37 14.76 -2.62
N ALA A 217 -39.21 15.25 -3.86
CA ALA A 217 -38.80 14.44 -5.01
C ALA A 217 -37.29 14.55 -5.24
N PRO A 218 -36.55 13.45 -5.49
CA PRO A 218 -35.14 13.54 -5.85
C PRO A 218 -34.98 14.09 -7.27
N GLN A 219 -33.89 14.81 -7.52
CA GLN A 219 -33.42 15.04 -8.89
C GLN A 219 -32.56 13.85 -9.31
N LEU A 220 -32.97 13.13 -10.35
CA LEU A 220 -32.36 11.86 -10.73
C LEU A 220 -32.15 11.80 -12.25
N VAL A 221 -31.00 11.24 -12.64
CA VAL A 221 -30.70 10.85 -14.01
C VAL A 221 -30.37 9.36 -14.01
N LEU A 222 -31.08 8.60 -14.85
CA LEU A 222 -30.73 7.23 -15.19
C LEU A 222 -30.12 7.23 -16.58
N ALA A 223 -28.82 6.95 -16.67
CA ALA A 223 -28.08 6.95 -17.91
C ALA A 223 -27.39 5.60 -18.12
N GLU A 224 -27.77 4.89 -19.18
CA GLU A 224 -27.04 3.72 -19.64
C GLU A 224 -25.88 4.16 -20.53
N ALA A 225 -24.72 3.54 -20.33
CA ALA A 225 -23.53 3.88 -21.09
C ALA A 225 -22.68 2.65 -21.36
N GLY A 226 -22.32 2.47 -22.64
CA GLY A 226 -21.48 1.37 -23.11
C GLY A 226 -20.12 1.32 -22.43
N THR A 227 -19.44 0.18 -22.56
CA THR A 227 -18.04 0.04 -22.14
C THR A 227 -17.13 0.91 -22.99
N GLY A 228 -16.07 1.47 -22.41
CA GLY A 228 -15.06 2.24 -23.16
C GLY A 228 -15.44 3.68 -23.52
N ILE A 229 -16.69 4.12 -23.33
CA ILE A 229 -17.11 5.48 -23.73
C ILE A 229 -16.51 6.61 -22.88
N GLY A 230 -15.74 6.30 -21.82
CA GLY A 230 -15.19 7.30 -20.91
C GLY A 230 -16.18 7.82 -19.86
N LYS A 231 -17.03 6.91 -19.34
CA LYS A 231 -18.09 7.18 -18.35
C LYS A 231 -17.61 7.99 -17.15
N THR A 232 -16.44 7.64 -16.63
CA THR A 232 -15.85 8.27 -15.44
C THR A 232 -15.71 9.78 -15.62
N LEU A 233 -15.03 10.23 -16.69
CA LEU A 233 -14.90 11.66 -16.95
C LEU A 233 -16.23 12.30 -17.38
N GLY A 234 -17.11 11.52 -18.01
CA GLY A 234 -18.45 11.96 -18.38
C GLY A 234 -19.28 12.45 -17.19
N TYR A 235 -19.29 11.73 -16.06
CA TYR A 235 -19.96 12.22 -14.85
C TYR A 235 -19.07 13.14 -13.98
N LEU A 236 -17.75 12.96 -13.97
CA LEU A 236 -16.85 13.80 -13.16
C LEU A 236 -16.78 15.24 -13.67
N ALA A 237 -16.96 15.48 -14.97
CA ALA A 237 -16.95 16.82 -15.56
C ALA A 237 -18.06 17.72 -14.95
N PRO A 238 -19.36 17.42 -15.10
CA PRO A 238 -20.42 18.22 -14.48
C PRO A 238 -20.37 18.16 -12.95
N ALA A 239 -20.01 17.02 -12.36
CA ALA A 239 -19.89 16.90 -10.90
C ALA A 239 -18.86 17.85 -10.30
N SER A 240 -17.66 17.92 -10.89
CA SER A 240 -16.61 18.81 -10.40
C SER A 240 -16.97 20.29 -10.56
N LEU A 241 -17.65 20.64 -11.67
CA LEU A 241 -18.16 21.98 -11.91
C LEU A 241 -19.22 22.37 -10.87
N TRP A 242 -20.15 21.47 -10.58
CA TRP A 242 -21.14 21.68 -9.53
C TRP A 242 -20.48 21.83 -8.16
N ALA A 243 -19.56 20.94 -7.78
CA ALA A 243 -18.88 21.01 -6.48
C ALA A 243 -18.18 22.37 -6.29
N GLN A 244 -17.51 22.87 -7.33
CA GLN A 244 -16.84 24.17 -7.32
C GLN A 244 -17.81 25.34 -7.16
N ARG A 245 -18.94 25.34 -7.88
CA ARG A 245 -19.90 26.46 -7.87
C ARG A 245 -20.84 26.41 -6.68
N ALA A 246 -21.39 25.25 -6.38
CA ALA A 246 -22.29 25.05 -5.25
C ALA A 246 -21.55 25.15 -3.91
N GLY A 247 -20.26 24.80 -3.87
CA GLY A 247 -19.52 24.63 -2.62
C GLY A 247 -19.90 23.34 -1.88
N GLY A 248 -20.51 22.38 -2.59
CA GLY A 248 -20.97 21.10 -2.05
C GLY A 248 -19.98 19.95 -2.29
N ALA A 249 -20.17 18.86 -1.57
CA ALA A 249 -19.44 17.60 -1.80
C ALA A 249 -20.23 16.70 -2.75
N VAL A 250 -19.54 16.06 -3.69
CA VAL A 250 -20.11 15.01 -4.55
C VAL A 250 -19.64 13.64 -4.06
N TRP A 251 -20.57 12.72 -3.94
CA TRP A 251 -20.30 11.33 -3.60
C TRP A 251 -20.39 10.47 -4.86
N VAL A 252 -19.31 9.74 -5.15
CA VAL A 252 -19.28 8.77 -6.25
C VAL A 252 -19.17 7.38 -5.64
N SER A 253 -20.20 6.56 -5.83
CA SER A 253 -20.23 5.19 -5.35
C SER A 253 -19.96 4.21 -6.49
N THR A 254 -19.23 3.14 -6.22
CA THR A 254 -18.91 2.07 -7.18
C THR A 254 -18.79 0.73 -6.49
N PHE A 255 -18.88 -0.35 -7.25
CA PHE A 255 -19.13 -1.69 -6.71
C PHE A 255 -17.89 -2.36 -6.07
N THR A 256 -16.69 -2.13 -6.60
CA THR A 256 -15.48 -2.84 -6.14
C THR A 256 -14.34 -1.90 -5.77
N LYS A 257 -13.44 -2.34 -4.87
CA LYS A 257 -12.22 -1.62 -4.49
C LYS A 257 -11.32 -1.32 -5.69
N THR A 258 -11.29 -2.22 -6.68
CA THR A 258 -10.54 -2.00 -7.94
C THR A 258 -11.11 -0.81 -8.71
N LEU A 259 -12.44 -0.73 -8.85
CA LEU A 259 -13.09 0.40 -9.50
C LEU A 259 -12.89 1.70 -8.71
N GLN A 260 -12.88 1.63 -7.36
CA GLN A 260 -12.56 2.80 -6.53
C GLN A 260 -11.13 3.31 -6.78
N ARG A 261 -10.13 2.42 -6.88
CA ARG A 261 -8.75 2.82 -7.20
C ARG A 261 -8.62 3.44 -8.59
N GLN A 262 -9.27 2.84 -9.59
CA GLN A 262 -9.31 3.42 -10.94
C GLN A 262 -9.93 4.81 -10.92
N LEU A 263 -11.04 4.99 -10.21
CA LEU A 263 -11.67 6.30 -10.03
C LEU A 263 -10.74 7.31 -9.33
N ALA A 264 -10.06 6.89 -8.25
CA ALA A 264 -9.11 7.74 -7.53
C ALA A 264 -7.96 8.21 -8.44
N GLN A 265 -7.43 7.32 -9.31
CA GLN A 265 -6.43 7.68 -10.31
C GLN A 265 -6.97 8.69 -11.33
N GLU A 266 -8.21 8.52 -11.81
CA GLU A 266 -8.83 9.48 -12.73
C GLU A 266 -8.99 10.89 -12.11
N THR A 267 -9.09 11.01 -10.79
CA THR A 267 -9.13 12.33 -10.12
C THR A 267 -7.83 13.12 -10.23
N GLN A 268 -6.72 12.50 -10.64
CA GLN A 268 -5.49 13.21 -10.98
C GLN A 268 -5.71 14.20 -12.14
N ARG A 269 -6.65 13.93 -13.06
CA ARG A 269 -7.03 14.87 -14.12
C ARG A 269 -7.81 16.08 -13.57
N LEU A 270 -8.57 15.89 -12.49
CA LEU A 270 -9.29 16.98 -11.83
C LEU A 270 -8.35 17.89 -11.03
N PHE A 271 -7.39 17.28 -10.34
CA PHE A 271 -6.39 17.94 -9.49
C PHE A 271 -5.02 17.32 -9.76
N PRO A 272 -4.24 17.88 -10.71
CA PRO A 272 -2.91 17.37 -11.06
C PRO A 272 -1.95 17.43 -9.86
N ASP A 273 -2.01 18.55 -9.13
CA ASP A 273 -1.26 18.75 -7.89
C ASP A 273 -1.69 17.74 -6.81
N PRO A 274 -0.78 16.88 -6.30
CA PRO A 274 -1.10 15.87 -5.29
C PRO A 274 -1.60 16.45 -3.96
N ALA A 275 -1.11 17.61 -3.52
CA ALA A 275 -1.51 18.23 -2.26
C ALA A 275 -2.93 18.78 -2.36
N ILE A 276 -3.26 19.44 -3.48
CA ILE A 276 -4.63 19.89 -3.76
C ILE A 276 -5.57 18.69 -3.86
N ARG A 277 -5.16 17.64 -4.58
CA ARG A 277 -5.96 16.42 -4.73
C ARG A 277 -6.28 15.79 -3.38
N ARG A 278 -5.28 15.62 -2.51
CA ARG A 278 -5.46 15.08 -1.15
C ARG A 278 -6.43 15.92 -0.31
N ALA A 279 -6.41 17.24 -0.48
CA ALA A 279 -7.32 18.15 0.24
C ALA A 279 -8.76 18.14 -0.30
N LYS A 280 -8.96 17.76 -1.58
CA LYS A 280 -10.27 17.86 -2.27
C LYS A 280 -10.95 16.51 -2.51
N VAL A 281 -10.19 15.42 -2.56
CA VAL A 281 -10.67 14.07 -2.89
C VAL A 281 -10.25 13.12 -1.78
N VAL A 282 -11.23 12.37 -1.27
CA VAL A 282 -11.02 11.33 -0.26
C VAL A 282 -11.67 10.04 -0.72
N THR A 283 -10.93 8.93 -0.64
CA THR A 283 -11.48 7.59 -0.84
C THR A 283 -12.01 7.08 0.49
N ARG A 284 -13.25 6.58 0.51
CA ARG A 284 -13.87 6.01 1.71
C ARG A 284 -14.13 4.52 1.55
N LYS A 285 -13.66 3.75 2.52
CA LYS A 285 -13.89 2.29 2.65
C LYS A 285 -14.47 1.98 4.03
N GLY A 286 -14.89 0.74 4.23
CA GLY A 286 -15.28 0.28 5.57
C GLY A 286 -14.10 0.34 6.54
N ARG A 287 -14.38 0.54 7.84
CA ARG A 287 -13.34 0.70 8.88
C ARG A 287 -12.38 -0.49 8.96
N GLU A 288 -12.85 -1.68 8.59
CA GLU A 288 -12.09 -2.93 8.60
C GLU A 288 -10.93 -2.95 7.61
N ASN A 289 -10.86 -1.97 6.70
CA ASN A 289 -9.77 -1.82 5.75
C ASN A 289 -8.63 -0.95 6.30
N TYR A 290 -8.89 -0.17 7.36
CA TYR A 290 -7.92 0.77 7.91
C TYR A 290 -7.29 0.24 9.19
N ALA A 291 -6.03 0.60 9.44
CA ALA A 291 -5.39 0.29 10.71
C ALA A 291 -6.06 1.06 11.86
N CYS A 292 -6.45 0.35 12.92
CA CYS A 292 -6.99 0.97 14.12
C CYS A 292 -5.84 1.57 14.94
N LEU A 293 -5.75 2.90 14.96
CA LEU A 293 -4.70 3.61 15.70
C LEU A 293 -4.74 3.31 17.20
N LEU A 294 -5.92 3.16 17.79
CA LEU A 294 -6.08 2.80 19.21
C LEU A 294 -5.50 1.41 19.50
N ASN A 295 -5.90 0.39 18.72
CA ASN A 295 -5.37 -0.97 18.90
C ASN A 295 -3.86 -1.03 18.63
N LEU A 296 -3.36 -0.21 17.70
CA LEU A 296 -1.93 -0.10 17.43
C LEU A 296 -1.20 0.52 18.61
N GLU A 297 -1.74 1.58 19.22
CA GLU A 297 -1.17 2.19 20.43
C GLU A 297 -1.10 1.19 21.59
N ASP A 298 -2.22 0.51 21.87
CA ASP A 298 -2.28 -0.53 22.91
C ASP A 298 -1.24 -1.65 22.65
N ALA A 299 -1.11 -2.09 21.41
CA ALA A 299 -0.13 -3.11 21.04
C ALA A 299 1.33 -2.64 21.27
N LEU A 300 1.61 -1.36 20.99
CA LEU A 300 2.94 -0.77 21.18
C LEU A 300 3.25 -0.47 22.66
N GLN A 301 2.23 -0.31 23.51
CA GLN A 301 2.36 -0.15 24.96
C GLN A 301 2.42 -1.48 25.74
N GLY A 302 2.50 -2.61 25.05
CA GLY A 302 2.68 -3.93 25.66
C GLY A 302 1.40 -4.76 25.77
N GLY A 303 0.30 -4.34 25.14
CA GLY A 303 -0.91 -5.16 25.02
C GLY A 303 -0.68 -6.44 24.20
N PHE A 304 0.35 -6.48 23.34
CA PHE A 304 0.72 -7.64 22.52
C PHE A 304 2.05 -8.25 22.97
N ALA A 305 2.22 -9.56 22.76
CA ALA A 305 3.44 -10.30 23.08
C ALA A 305 3.94 -11.14 21.89
N GLY A 306 5.20 -11.60 21.97
CA GLY A 306 5.80 -12.49 20.98
C GLY A 306 5.74 -11.96 19.55
N ARG A 307 5.33 -12.82 18.60
CA ARG A 307 5.25 -12.48 17.17
C ARG A 307 4.30 -11.32 16.89
N ALA A 308 3.19 -11.21 17.61
CA ALA A 308 2.23 -10.13 17.44
C ALA A 308 2.83 -8.76 17.79
N ALA A 309 3.67 -8.68 18.82
CA ALA A 309 4.38 -7.45 19.19
C ALA A 309 5.40 -7.04 18.12
N ILE A 310 6.10 -8.00 17.50
CA ILE A 310 7.01 -7.74 16.37
C ILE A 310 6.22 -7.18 15.18
N LEU A 311 5.10 -7.81 14.83
CA LEU A 311 4.23 -7.34 13.74
C LEU A 311 3.68 -5.94 14.02
N ALA A 312 3.29 -5.64 15.26
CA ALA A 312 2.84 -4.30 15.66
C ALA A 312 3.90 -3.23 15.40
N GLN A 313 5.18 -3.51 15.64
CA GLN A 313 6.28 -2.58 15.32
C GLN A 313 6.44 -2.38 13.80
N LEU A 314 6.27 -3.44 13.00
CA LEU A 314 6.29 -3.31 11.53
C LEU A 314 5.10 -2.50 11.01
N VAL A 315 3.91 -2.71 11.58
CA VAL A 315 2.70 -1.93 11.28
C VAL A 315 2.87 -0.48 11.72
N ALA A 316 3.50 -0.20 12.87
CA ALA A 316 3.79 1.15 13.31
C ALA A 316 4.73 1.90 12.37
N ARG A 317 5.75 1.20 11.84
CA ARG A 317 6.58 1.75 10.77
C ARG A 317 5.75 2.02 9.53
N TRP A 318 4.97 1.05 9.04
CA TRP A 318 4.07 1.25 7.90
C TRP A 318 3.12 2.44 8.08
N ALA A 319 2.52 2.59 9.26
CA ALA A 319 1.58 3.67 9.58
C ALA A 319 2.25 5.06 9.57
N GLY A 320 3.57 5.14 9.75
CA GLY A 320 4.33 6.38 9.61
C GLY A 320 4.57 6.82 8.17
N TYR A 321 4.36 5.94 7.18
CA TYR A 321 4.66 6.18 5.77
C TYR A 321 3.45 6.02 4.83
N THR A 322 2.39 5.35 5.28
CA THR A 322 1.17 5.16 4.50
C THR A 322 0.51 6.49 4.13
N ALA A 323 -0.12 6.54 2.96
CA ALA A 323 -0.79 7.74 2.49
C ALA A 323 -2.14 7.99 3.19
N ASP A 324 -2.86 6.92 3.55
CA ASP A 324 -4.22 7.00 4.09
C ASP A 324 -4.56 5.96 5.17
N GLY A 325 -3.63 5.05 5.51
CA GLY A 325 -3.84 4.03 6.52
C GLY A 325 -4.66 2.83 6.04
N ASP A 326 -4.84 2.62 4.73
CA ASP A 326 -5.50 1.44 4.16
C ASP A 326 -4.56 0.23 4.07
N MET A 327 -4.86 -0.80 4.86
CA MET A 327 -4.08 -2.05 4.92
C MET A 327 -4.29 -2.98 3.72
N VAL A 328 -5.36 -2.78 2.95
CA VAL A 328 -5.82 -3.72 1.89
C VAL A 328 -5.74 -3.08 0.49
N GLY A 329 -5.75 -1.75 0.44
CA GLY A 329 -5.83 -0.98 -0.80
C GLY A 329 -4.57 -0.96 -1.64
N GLY A 330 -3.40 -1.13 -1.00
CA GLY A 330 -2.09 -0.84 -1.58
C GLY A 330 -1.85 0.66 -1.67
N ASP A 331 -0.79 1.13 -1.02
CA ASP A 331 -0.14 2.40 -1.32
C ASP A 331 0.92 2.20 -2.41
#